data_AF-A0A548QTI4-F1
#
_entry.id   AF-A0A548QTI4-F1
#
_cell.length_a   1.000
_cell.length_b   1.000
_cell.length_c   1.000
_cell.angle_alpha   90.00
_cell.angle_beta   90.00
_cell.angle_gamma   90.00
#
_symmetry.space_group_name_H-M   'P 1'
#
loop_
_entity.id
_entity.type
_entity.pdbx_description
1 polymer ?
#
loop_
_entity_poly.entity_id
_entity_poly.type
_entity_poly.pdbx_seq_one_letter_code
_entity_poly.pdbx_strand_id
1 'polypeptide(L)'
;PLDIMDALPEHTLSLLSLFEGRFPSPGIEWNDVIKPQVETFLTSIRQTERKVRLYLNTHSSIAMLAGKCLGHKSGVEIELVQKGRMGDSIWSENESQDEPDAVIETETVGTGSDVAVVLSIARNALPKARAYILENQPDIGRII
;
A
#
# COMPACT_ATOMS: atom_id res chain seq x y z
N PRO A 1 -12.07 -4.04 -20.51
CA PRO A 1 -11.54 -5.24 -19.79
C PRO A 1 -12.64 -5.80 -18.89
N LEU A 2 -13.06 -7.05 -19.13
CA LEU A 2 -14.21 -7.68 -18.46
C LEU A 2 -13.95 -7.95 -16.95
N ASP A 3 -12.69 -8.03 -16.53
CA ASP A 3 -12.30 -8.55 -15.20
C ASP A 3 -12.70 -7.68 -13.99
N ILE A 4 -13.08 -6.41 -14.18
CA ILE A 4 -13.64 -5.59 -13.07
C ILE A 4 -15.01 -6.16 -12.61
N MET A 5 -15.66 -6.96 -13.45
CA MET A 5 -16.96 -7.59 -13.15
C MET A 5 -16.87 -8.98 -12.51
N ASP A 6 -15.67 -9.54 -12.25
CA ASP A 6 -15.53 -10.95 -11.85
C ASP A 6 -15.33 -11.19 -10.34
N ALA A 7 -15.03 -10.15 -9.55
CA ALA A 7 -15.00 -10.31 -8.10
C ALA A 7 -16.43 -10.36 -7.57
N LEU A 8 -16.77 -11.44 -6.85
CA LEU A 8 -18.06 -11.53 -6.16
C LEU A 8 -18.21 -10.35 -5.18
N PRO A 9 -19.44 -9.86 -4.93
CA PRO A 9 -19.68 -8.75 -4.01
C PRO A 9 -19.03 -8.94 -2.63
N GLU A 10 -19.05 -10.15 -2.09
CA GLU A 10 -18.41 -10.55 -0.84
C GLU A 10 -16.87 -10.43 -0.86
N HIS A 11 -16.27 -10.41 -2.05
CA HIS A 11 -14.83 -10.22 -2.28
C HIS A 11 -14.50 -8.80 -2.74
N THR A 12 -15.41 -7.84 -2.53
CA THR A 12 -15.23 -6.44 -2.91
C THR A 12 -15.42 -5.52 -1.71
N LEU A 13 -14.39 -4.74 -1.37
CA LEU A 13 -14.47 -3.68 -0.38
C LEU A 13 -14.47 -2.30 -1.08
N SER A 14 -15.59 -1.58 -0.98
CA SER A 14 -15.67 -0.19 -1.42
C SER A 14 -15.36 0.76 -0.27
N LEU A 15 -14.32 1.58 -0.44
CA LEU A 15 -13.94 2.63 0.52
C LEU A 15 -14.33 4.03 0.05
N LEU A 16 -15.03 4.16 -1.08
CA LEU A 16 -15.26 5.45 -1.74
C LEU A 16 -15.95 6.49 -0.85
N SER A 17 -16.86 6.06 0.02
CA SER A 17 -17.56 6.96 0.96
C SER A 17 -16.67 7.49 2.09
N LEU A 18 -15.48 6.90 2.30
CA LEU A 18 -14.57 7.24 3.39
C LEU A 18 -13.49 8.25 2.98
N PHE A 19 -13.42 8.63 1.70
CA PHE A 19 -12.40 9.54 1.18
C PHE A 19 -12.99 10.72 0.40
N GLU A 20 -12.38 11.89 0.60
CA GLU A 20 -12.52 13.06 -0.26
C GLU A 20 -11.20 13.27 -1.02
N GLY A 21 -11.16 12.83 -2.27
CA GLY A 21 -9.93 12.81 -3.06
C GLY A 21 -8.90 11.86 -2.43
N ARG A 22 -7.76 12.40 -1.96
CA ARG A 22 -6.66 11.62 -1.37
C ARG A 22 -6.67 11.54 0.15
N PHE A 23 -7.62 12.22 0.79
CA PHE A 23 -7.69 12.35 2.24
C PHE A 23 -8.95 11.67 2.76
N PRO A 24 -8.93 11.15 4.00
CA PRO A 24 -10.15 10.74 4.68
C PRO A 24 -11.18 11.88 4.67
N SER A 25 -12.45 11.52 4.51
CA SER A 25 -13.55 12.50 4.60
C SER A 25 -13.58 13.15 5.99
N PRO A 26 -14.13 14.38 6.14
CA PRO A 26 -14.23 15.05 7.43
C PRO A 26 -14.87 14.16 8.52
N GLY A 27 -14.19 14.02 9.65
CA GLY A 27 -14.64 13.18 10.78
C GLY A 27 -14.38 11.67 10.63
N ILE A 28 -13.76 11.24 9.52
CA ILE A 28 -13.33 9.86 9.32
C ILE A 28 -11.85 9.73 9.68
N GLU A 29 -11.56 8.99 10.75
CA GLU A 29 -10.20 8.75 11.20
C GLU A 29 -9.60 7.47 10.60
N TRP A 30 -8.33 7.55 10.20
CA TRP A 30 -7.64 6.43 9.56
C TRP A 30 -7.55 5.22 10.48
N ASN A 31 -7.11 5.41 11.72
CA ASN A 31 -6.84 4.31 12.65
C ASN A 31 -8.12 3.68 13.22
N ASP A 32 -9.21 4.45 13.30
CA ASP A 32 -10.43 4.03 13.98
C ASP A 32 -11.50 3.55 13.01
N VAL A 33 -11.51 4.05 11.76
CA VAL A 33 -12.56 3.74 10.78
C VAL A 33 -12.01 3.00 9.57
N ILE A 34 -11.02 3.56 8.88
CA ILE A 34 -10.56 3.04 7.58
C ILE A 34 -9.75 1.76 7.75
N LYS A 35 -8.68 1.81 8.56
CA LYS A 35 -7.77 0.69 8.77
C LYS A 35 -8.49 -0.56 9.30
N PRO A 36 -9.36 -0.48 10.32
CA PRO A 36 -10.06 -1.67 10.81
C PRO A 36 -10.95 -2.34 9.77
N GLN A 37 -11.62 -1.57 8.90
CA GLN A 37 -12.45 -2.14 7.82
C GLN A 37 -11.61 -2.91 6.81
N VAL A 38 -10.45 -2.36 6.40
CA VAL A 38 -9.52 -3.03 5.49
C VAL A 38 -8.93 -4.28 6.13
N GLU A 39 -8.44 -4.17 7.37
CA GLU A 39 -7.85 -5.31 8.09
C GLU A 39 -8.88 -6.43 8.30
N THR A 40 -10.12 -6.09 8.66
CA THR A 40 -11.21 -7.08 8.84
C THR A 40 -11.51 -7.80 7.53
N PHE A 41 -11.71 -7.07 6.44
CA PHE A 41 -12.00 -7.63 5.12
C PHE A 41 -10.88 -8.54 4.61
N LEU A 42 -9.63 -8.08 4.66
CA LEU A 42 -8.51 -8.89 4.16
C LEU A 42 -8.23 -10.10 5.05
N THR A 43 -8.48 -9.99 6.35
CA THR A 43 -8.37 -11.13 7.28
C THR A 43 -9.43 -12.18 7.00
N SER A 44 -10.66 -11.80 6.68
CA SER A 44 -11.70 -12.78 6.32
C SER A 44 -11.36 -13.52 5.03
N ILE A 45 -10.86 -12.81 4.01
CA ILE A 45 -10.39 -13.45 2.76
C ILE A 45 -9.26 -14.44 3.05
N ARG A 46 -8.29 -14.07 3.90
CA ARG A 46 -7.17 -14.95 4.28
C ARG A 46 -7.61 -16.24 5.00
N GLN A 47 -8.79 -16.24 5.63
CA GLN A 47 -9.32 -17.39 6.35
C GLN A 47 -10.02 -18.38 5.43
N THR A 48 -10.62 -17.91 4.33
CA THR A 48 -11.40 -18.75 3.40
C THR A 48 -10.62 -19.14 2.16
N GLU A 49 -9.77 -18.24 1.66
CA GLU A 49 -9.08 -18.41 0.38
C GLU A 49 -7.61 -18.80 0.56
N ARG A 50 -7.11 -19.64 -0.37
CA ARG A 50 -5.70 -20.02 -0.45
C ARG A 50 -4.96 -19.39 -1.61
N LYS A 51 -5.69 -18.93 -2.63
CA LYS A 51 -5.16 -18.22 -3.78
C LYS A 51 -6.07 -17.05 -4.10
N VAL A 52 -5.50 -15.84 -4.17
CA VAL A 52 -6.26 -14.60 -4.38
C VAL A 52 -5.62 -13.78 -5.48
N ARG A 53 -6.43 -13.40 -6.46
CA ARG A 53 -6.08 -12.39 -7.45
C ARG A 53 -6.65 -11.03 -7.01
N LEU A 54 -5.78 -10.08 -6.74
CA LEU A 54 -6.12 -8.83 -6.08
C LEU A 54 -6.13 -7.66 -7.07
N TYR A 55 -7.23 -6.91 -7.05
CA TYR A 55 -7.39 -5.66 -7.78
C TYR A 55 -7.31 -4.48 -6.81
N LEU A 56 -6.28 -3.64 -6.95
CA LEU A 56 -6.06 -2.49 -6.07
C LEU A 56 -6.28 -1.16 -6.81
N ASN A 57 -7.55 -0.74 -6.93
CA ASN A 57 -7.89 0.61 -7.38
C ASN A 57 -7.98 1.55 -6.17
N THR A 58 -6.85 1.81 -5.51
CA THR A 58 -6.82 2.51 -4.22
C THR A 58 -5.51 3.29 -4.01
N HIS A 59 -5.44 4.08 -2.94
CA HIS A 59 -4.23 4.79 -2.53
C HIS A 59 -3.12 3.82 -2.08
N SER A 60 -1.86 4.22 -2.24
CA SER A 60 -0.70 3.41 -1.85
C SER A 60 -0.69 2.99 -0.38
N SER A 61 -1.30 3.77 0.51
CA SER A 61 -1.43 3.41 1.93
C SER A 61 -2.31 2.17 2.16
N ILE A 62 -3.40 2.03 1.39
CA ILE A 62 -4.28 0.85 1.42
C ILE A 62 -3.58 -0.34 0.76
N ALA A 63 -2.87 -0.13 -0.36
CA ALA A 63 -2.09 -1.18 -1.01
C ALA A 63 -1.00 -1.73 -0.07
N MET A 64 -0.28 -0.86 0.65
CA MET A 64 0.70 -1.25 1.65
C MET A 64 0.07 -2.03 2.81
N LEU A 65 -1.09 -1.58 3.30
CA LEU A 65 -1.84 -2.30 4.33
C LEU A 65 -2.29 -3.68 3.84
N ALA A 66 -2.67 -3.79 2.56
CA ALA A 66 -3.01 -5.09 1.97
C ALA A 66 -1.81 -6.04 1.94
N GLY A 67 -0.63 -5.54 1.55
CA GLY A 67 0.62 -6.30 1.63
C GLY A 67 0.95 -6.76 3.06
N LYS A 68 0.70 -5.93 4.08
CA LYS A 68 0.86 -6.33 5.49
C LYS A 68 -0.09 -7.46 5.90
N CYS A 69 -1.35 -7.42 5.45
CA CYS A 69 -2.36 -8.42 5.83
C CYS A 69 -2.21 -9.75 5.09
N LEU A 70 -1.85 -9.70 3.80
CA LEU A 70 -1.81 -10.83 2.88
C LEU A 70 -0.40 -11.33 2.54
N GLY A 71 0.66 -10.63 2.99
CA GLY A 71 2.04 -10.93 2.62
C GLY A 71 2.49 -12.35 2.98
N HIS A 72 3.66 -12.74 2.49
CA HIS A 72 4.17 -14.13 2.40
C HIS A 72 3.96 -15.06 3.63
N LYS A 73 3.89 -14.52 4.85
CA LYS A 73 3.59 -15.29 6.07
C LYS A 73 2.10 -15.64 6.26
N SER A 74 1.23 -15.19 5.37
CA SER A 74 -0.22 -15.42 5.40
C SER A 74 -0.60 -16.86 5.03
N GLY A 75 0.26 -17.55 4.26
CA GLY A 75 -0.06 -18.83 3.63
C GLY A 75 -1.09 -18.73 2.51
N VAL A 76 -1.27 -17.52 1.94
CA VAL A 76 -2.13 -17.25 0.79
C VAL A 76 -1.24 -16.87 -0.40
N GLU A 77 -1.44 -17.55 -1.52
CA GLU A 77 -0.80 -17.20 -2.79
C GLU A 77 -1.49 -15.96 -3.37
N ILE A 78 -0.72 -14.89 -3.62
CA ILE A 78 -1.24 -13.62 -4.11
C ILE A 78 -0.76 -13.35 -5.54
N GLU A 79 -1.71 -12.99 -6.40
CA GLU A 79 -1.45 -12.39 -7.71
C GLU A 79 -1.99 -10.95 -7.70
N LEU A 80 -1.19 -9.98 -8.12
CA LEU A 80 -1.62 -8.58 -8.24
C LEU A 80 -1.99 -8.26 -9.70
N VAL A 81 -3.14 -7.64 -9.91
CA VAL A 81 -3.51 -7.13 -11.23
C VAL A 81 -3.12 -5.66 -11.35
N GLN A 82 -2.18 -5.38 -12.23
CA GLN A 82 -1.78 -4.02 -12.60
C GLN A 82 -2.47 -3.64 -13.91
N LYS A 83 -3.32 -2.60 -13.86
CA LYS A 83 -3.95 -2.06 -15.06
C LYS A 83 -2.95 -1.25 -15.87
N GLY A 84 -2.74 -1.66 -17.12
CA GLY A 84 -1.88 -0.97 -18.08
C GLY A 84 -2.66 -0.34 -19.23
N ARG A 85 -2.00 0.58 -19.96
CA ARG A 85 -2.60 1.18 -21.17
C ARG A 85 -2.82 0.19 -22.30
N MET A 86 -2.03 -0.88 -22.35
CA MET A 86 -2.08 -1.91 -23.41
C MET A 86 -2.76 -3.22 -22.95
N GLY A 87 -3.40 -3.21 -21.79
CA GLY A 87 -3.96 -4.39 -21.14
C GLY A 87 -3.51 -4.52 -19.69
N ASP A 88 -4.13 -5.46 -18.98
CA ASP A 88 -3.80 -5.75 -17.60
C ASP A 88 -2.58 -6.70 -17.54
N SER A 89 -1.71 -6.49 -16.57
CA SER A 89 -0.57 -7.36 -16.28
C SER A 89 -0.80 -8.03 -14.92
N ILE A 90 -0.49 -9.31 -14.83
CA ILE A 90 -0.58 -10.08 -13.59
C ILE A 90 0.83 -10.24 -13.04
N TRP A 91 0.99 -9.90 -11.76
CA TRP A 91 2.25 -10.01 -11.04
C TRP A 91 2.13 -11.09 -9.97
N SER A 92 3.07 -12.03 -9.94
CA SER A 92 3.15 -13.06 -8.92
C SER A 92 4.51 -13.01 -8.23
N GLU A 93 4.56 -13.38 -6.96
CA GLU A 93 5.82 -13.50 -6.20
C GLU A 93 6.78 -14.56 -6.77
N ASN A 94 6.26 -15.51 -7.57
CA ASN A 94 7.05 -16.59 -8.15
C ASN A 94 7.80 -16.20 -9.44
N GLU A 95 7.58 -14.99 -9.94
CA GLU A 95 8.28 -14.49 -11.14
C GLU A 95 9.60 -13.85 -10.73
N SER A 96 10.72 -14.45 -11.17
CA SER A 96 12.03 -13.81 -11.02
C SER A 96 12.11 -12.61 -11.95
N GLN A 97 12.30 -11.42 -11.39
CA GLN A 97 12.55 -10.22 -12.16
C GLN A 97 14.02 -9.81 -12.02
N ASP A 98 14.63 -9.43 -13.13
CA ASP A 98 15.96 -8.84 -13.17
C ASP A 98 15.81 -7.33 -12.88
N GLU A 99 15.51 -7.02 -11.62
CA GLU A 99 15.30 -5.64 -11.16
C GLU A 99 16.63 -4.99 -10.78
N PRO A 100 16.83 -3.70 -11.11
CA PRO A 100 18.00 -2.97 -10.67
C PRO A 100 18.00 -2.82 -9.15
N ASP A 101 19.19 -2.87 -8.55
CA ASP A 101 19.36 -2.60 -7.13
C ASP A 101 18.83 -1.20 -6.77
N ALA A 102 18.15 -1.12 -5.62
CA ALA A 102 17.76 0.16 -5.07
C ALA A 102 19.01 0.96 -4.64
N VAL A 103 19.04 2.24 -5.00
CA VAL A 103 20.01 3.18 -4.43
C VAL A 103 19.54 3.56 -3.04
N ILE A 104 20.34 3.23 -2.02
CA ILE A 104 20.03 3.53 -0.62
C ILE A 104 20.91 4.69 -0.16
N GLU A 105 20.27 5.75 0.30
CA GLU A 105 20.93 6.89 0.92
C GLU A 105 20.50 6.99 2.38
N THR A 106 21.24 7.76 3.18
CA THR A 106 20.86 7.98 4.58
C THR A 106 21.26 9.40 4.98
N GLU A 107 20.31 10.12 5.59
CA GLU A 107 20.52 11.49 6.08
C GLU A 107 20.12 11.59 7.55
N THR A 108 21.00 12.16 8.38
CA THR A 108 20.63 12.60 9.73
C THR A 108 19.94 13.96 9.65
N VAL A 109 18.69 14.02 10.08
CA VAL A 109 17.84 15.24 10.02
C VAL A 109 17.51 15.81 11.40
N GLY A 110 17.84 15.10 12.48
CA GLY A 110 17.57 15.52 13.85
C GLY A 110 18.22 14.61 14.89
N THR A 111 17.86 14.80 16.16
CA THR A 111 18.35 13.98 17.29
C THR A 111 17.32 12.96 17.79
N GLY A 112 16.15 12.89 17.17
CA GLY A 112 15.09 11.95 17.54
C GLY A 112 15.46 10.49 17.27
N SER A 113 14.77 9.55 17.92
CA SER A 113 15.06 8.12 17.80
C SER A 113 14.46 7.47 16.55
N ASP A 114 13.49 8.11 15.92
CA ASP A 114 12.67 7.49 14.89
C ASP A 114 13.32 7.62 13.51
N VAL A 115 12.87 6.75 12.60
CA VAL A 115 13.41 6.64 11.24
C VAL A 115 12.28 6.79 10.24
N ALA A 116 12.44 7.71 9.29
CA ALA A 116 11.61 7.77 8.09
C ALA A 116 12.25 6.94 6.97
N VAL A 117 11.42 6.26 6.19
CA VAL A 117 11.83 5.60 4.95
C VAL A 117 11.13 6.25 3.77
N VAL A 118 11.88 6.71 2.77
CA VAL A 118 11.35 7.38 1.57
C VAL A 118 11.62 6.54 0.33
N LEU A 119 10.61 5.79 -0.10
CA LEU A 119 10.68 4.98 -1.32
C LEU A 119 10.34 5.81 -2.56
N SER A 120 11.23 5.82 -3.54
CA SER A 120 11.05 6.49 -4.84
C SER A 120 11.32 5.52 -5.98
N ILE A 121 10.43 5.45 -6.97
CA ILE A 121 10.62 4.62 -8.17
C ILE A 121 10.87 5.54 -9.38
N ALA A 122 9.82 6.14 -9.93
CA ALA A 122 9.92 6.98 -11.13
C ALA A 122 10.25 8.46 -10.84
N ARG A 123 10.05 8.91 -9.61
CA ARG A 123 10.22 10.33 -9.21
C ARG A 123 10.78 10.39 -7.79
N ASN A 124 11.76 11.25 -7.58
CA ASN A 124 12.36 11.48 -6.27
C ASN A 124 11.35 12.18 -5.33
N ALA A 125 10.92 11.48 -4.28
CA ALA A 125 10.01 12.00 -3.26
C ALA A 125 10.73 12.69 -2.08
N LEU A 126 12.05 12.51 -1.94
CA LEU A 126 12.85 12.97 -0.80
C LEU A 126 12.69 14.47 -0.49
N PRO A 127 12.74 15.41 -1.46
CA PRO A 127 12.65 16.83 -1.13
C PRO A 127 11.35 17.21 -0.42
N LYS A 128 10.23 16.61 -0.82
CA LYS A 128 8.92 16.87 -0.22
C LYS A 128 8.76 16.15 1.12
N ALA A 129 9.22 14.89 1.21
CA ALA A 129 9.18 14.13 2.45
C ALA A 129 10.03 14.79 3.54
N ARG A 130 11.26 15.21 3.20
CA ARG A 130 12.18 15.91 4.10
C ARG A 130 11.57 17.20 4.64
N ALA A 131 10.97 18.03 3.77
CA ALA A 131 10.33 19.27 4.20
C ALA A 131 9.21 18.99 5.22
N TYR A 132 8.34 18.01 4.94
CA TYR A 132 7.27 17.62 5.86
C TYR A 132 7.81 17.09 7.19
N ILE A 133 8.83 16.23 7.17
CA ILE A 133 9.44 15.65 8.37
C ILE A 133 10.02 16.74 9.28
N LEU A 134 10.80 17.67 8.71
CA LEU A 134 11.40 18.76 9.48
C LEU A 134 10.37 19.70 10.11
N GLU A 135 9.21 19.87 9.46
CA GLU A 135 8.14 20.75 9.96
C GLU A 135 7.22 20.06 10.97
N ASN A 136 6.96 18.74 10.82
CA ASN A 136 5.86 18.08 11.51
C ASN A 136 6.27 16.88 12.39
N GLN A 137 7.51 16.39 12.30
CA GLN A 137 7.93 15.11 12.90
C GLN A 137 9.29 15.25 13.62
N PRO A 138 9.35 15.96 14.78
CA PRO A 138 10.61 16.23 15.48
C PRO A 138 11.29 14.99 16.05
N ASP A 139 10.55 13.90 16.24
CA ASP A 139 11.05 12.64 16.80
C ASP A 139 11.84 11.81 15.77
N ILE A 140 11.82 12.20 14.49
CA ILE A 140 12.58 11.54 13.41
C ILE A 140 13.98 12.14 13.36
N GLY A 141 14.99 11.34 13.70
CA GLY A 141 16.40 11.73 13.60
C GLY A 141 17.06 11.35 12.29
N ARG A 142 16.49 10.40 11.54
CA ARG A 142 17.11 9.83 10.35
C ARG A 142 16.10 9.55 9.23
N ILE A 143 16.51 9.85 8.00
CA ILE A 143 15.82 9.45 6.77
C ILE A 143 16.67 8.39 6.07
N ILE A 144 16.02 7.33 5.58
CA ILE A 144 16.56 6.32 4.67
C ILE A 144 15.81 6.42 3.34
#